data_AF-A0A5E4MM13-F1
#
_entry.id   AF-A0A5E4MM13-F1
#
_cell.length_a   1.000
_cell.length_b   1.000
_cell.length_c   1.000
_cell.angle_alpha   90.00
_cell.angle_beta   90.00
_cell.angle_gamma   90.00
#
_symmetry.space_group_name_H-M   'P 1'
#
loop_
_entity.id
_entity.type
_entity.pdbx_description
1 polymer ?
#
loop_
_entity_poly.entity_id
_entity_poly.type
_entity_poly.pdbx_seq_one_letter_code
_entity_poly.pdbx_strand_id
1 'polypeptide(L)'
;MKGHSAQLWKDPKERLPPGSHLPWSIWKTLNRLRTETGRTASNMEKWGIKEDGKCECGGEQDVDHLFACPLLPIECSKEEFLTHEISDKAIQIAAYWEGKGI
;
A
#
# COMPACT_ATOMS: atom_id res chain seq x y z
N MET A 1 25.96 17.08 26.32
CA MET A 1 26.16 16.38 25.03
C MET A 1 25.12 15.25 24.98
N LYS A 2 24.12 15.33 24.11
CA LYS A 2 23.11 14.27 23.99
C LYS A 2 23.73 13.14 23.19
N GLY A 3 23.87 11.96 23.80
CA GLY A 3 24.39 10.77 23.12
C GLY A 3 23.44 10.39 21.99
N HIS A 4 23.92 10.41 20.76
CA HIS A 4 23.22 9.83 19.62
C HIS A 4 23.13 8.33 19.86
N SER A 5 21.91 7.82 20.02
CA SER A 5 21.65 6.38 20.13
C SER A 5 22.20 5.67 18.89
N ALA A 6 23.19 4.80 19.08
CA ALA A 6 23.84 4.00 18.04
C ALA A 6 22.95 2.84 17.53
N GLN A 7 21.64 3.08 17.39
CA GLN A 7 20.65 2.02 17.26
C GLN A 7 19.73 2.21 16.04
N LEU A 8 20.31 2.59 14.90
CA LEU A 8 19.62 2.62 13.60
C LEU A 8 20.37 1.88 12.49
N TRP A 9 21.42 1.12 12.81
CA TRP A 9 22.04 0.22 11.83
C TRP A 9 21.37 -1.15 11.90
N LYS A 10 20.76 -1.58 10.80
CA LYS A 10 20.31 -2.95 10.59
C LYS A 10 21.11 -3.51 9.42
N ASP A 11 21.71 -4.68 9.59
CA ASP A 11 22.37 -5.34 8.49
C ASP A 11 21.37 -5.63 7.37
N PRO A 12 21.70 -5.30 6.11
CA PRO A 12 20.83 -5.56 4.99
C PRO A 12 20.61 -7.07 4.89
N LYS A 13 19.34 -7.49 5.02
CA LYS A 13 18.96 -8.88 4.80
C LYS A 13 18.64 -9.07 3.33
N GLU A 14 19.40 -9.92 2.67
CA GLU A 14 19.16 -10.30 1.27
C GLU A 14 17.97 -11.28 1.19
N ARG A 15 16.77 -10.75 1.43
CA ARG A 15 15.51 -11.49 1.32
C ARG A 15 14.47 -10.61 0.67
N LEU A 16 13.72 -11.18 -0.28
CA LEU A 16 12.61 -10.49 -0.88
C LEU A 16 11.50 -10.24 0.16
N PRO A 17 10.72 -9.15 0.02
CA PRO A 17 9.57 -8.90 0.88
C PRO A 17 8.55 -10.06 0.83
N PRO A 18 7.73 -10.21 1.89
CA PRO A 18 6.65 -11.19 1.91
C PRO A 18 5.70 -11.03 0.72
N GLY A 19 5.27 -12.16 0.13
CA GLY A 19 4.43 -12.19 -1.06
C GLY A 19 5.19 -12.12 -2.39
N SER A 20 6.52 -12.21 -2.40
CA SER A 20 7.33 -12.22 -3.64
C SER A 20 7.10 -13.41 -4.58
N HIS A 21 6.47 -14.48 -4.09
CA HIS A 21 6.05 -15.63 -4.88
C HIS A 21 4.70 -15.41 -5.60
N LEU A 22 3.98 -14.33 -5.28
CA LEU A 22 2.69 -14.01 -5.90
C LEU A 22 2.86 -13.53 -7.34
N PRO A 23 1.80 -13.54 -8.16
CA PRO A 23 1.83 -12.92 -9.48
C PRO A 23 2.37 -11.50 -9.43
N TRP A 24 3.18 -11.13 -10.43
CA TRP A 24 3.89 -9.85 -10.44
C TRP A 24 2.98 -8.64 -10.25
N SER A 25 1.78 -8.64 -10.83
CA SER A 25 0.85 -7.51 -10.70
C SER A 25 0.37 -7.33 -9.26
N ILE A 26 0.00 -8.42 -8.59
CA ILE A 26 -0.37 -8.43 -7.17
C ILE A 26 0.82 -8.02 -6.29
N TRP A 27 2.00 -8.59 -6.52
CA TRP A 27 3.19 -8.27 -5.73
C TRP A 27 3.59 -6.79 -5.88
N LYS A 28 3.50 -6.24 -7.10
CA LYS A 28 3.72 -4.81 -7.36
C LYS A 28 2.71 -3.94 -6.62
N THR A 29 1.42 -4.26 -6.66
CA THR A 29 0.38 -3.51 -5.95
C THR A 29 0.57 -3.58 -4.44
N LEU A 30 0.92 -4.76 -3.90
CA LEU A 30 1.29 -4.92 -2.49
C LEU A 30 2.41 -3.96 -2.09
N ASN A 31 3.49 -3.89 -2.89
CA ASN A 31 4.61 -3.01 -2.57
C ASN A 31 4.22 -1.52 -2.66
N ARG A 32 3.38 -1.13 -3.62
CA ARG A 32 2.86 0.26 -3.70
C ARG A 32 2.04 0.65 -2.49
N LEU A 33 1.21 -0.26 -1.99
CA LEU A 33 0.44 -0.08 -0.76
C LEU A 33 1.37 0.02 0.46
N ARG A 34 2.40 -0.82 0.54
CA ARG A 34 3.38 -0.81 1.65
C ARG A 34 4.24 0.45 1.71
N THR A 35 4.65 0.96 0.55
CA THR A 35 5.50 2.15 0.47
C THR A 35 4.70 3.44 0.47
N GLU A 36 3.37 3.36 0.40
CA GLU A 36 2.46 4.51 0.37
C GLU A 36 2.71 5.46 -0.83
N THR A 37 3.47 4.99 -1.82
CA THR A 37 3.88 5.73 -3.03
C THR A 37 3.13 5.27 -4.26
N GLY A 38 1.86 4.87 -4.08
CA GLY A 38 0.97 4.40 -5.14
C GLY A 38 0.37 5.51 -6.00
N ARG A 39 -0.28 5.11 -7.10
CA ARG A 39 -1.08 5.99 -7.97
C ARG A 39 -2.46 6.26 -7.35
N THR A 40 -2.49 6.76 -6.13
CA THR A 40 -3.73 7.22 -5.48
C THR A 40 -4.34 8.36 -6.31
N ALA A 41 -5.67 8.46 -6.36
CA ALA A 41 -6.32 9.50 -7.15
C ALA A 41 -5.88 10.91 -6.70
N SER A 42 -5.70 11.15 -5.39
CA SER A 42 -5.16 12.42 -4.89
C SER A 42 -3.74 12.72 -5.42
N ASN A 43 -2.88 11.70 -5.58
CA ASN A 43 -1.57 11.91 -6.21
C ASN A 43 -1.68 12.16 -7.72
N MET A 44 -2.58 11.44 -8.39
CA MET A 44 -2.81 11.60 -9.84
C MET A 44 -3.38 12.99 -10.18
N GLU A 45 -4.23 13.54 -9.32
CA GLU A 45 -4.71 14.93 -9.39
C GLU A 45 -3.57 15.93 -9.19
N LYS A 46 -2.74 15.74 -8.15
CA LYS A 46 -1.56 16.59 -7.91
C LYS A 46 -0.57 16.59 -9.08
N TRP A 47 -0.48 15.47 -9.81
CA TRP A 47 0.35 15.35 -11.02
C TRP A 47 -0.31 15.87 -12.30
N GLY A 48 -1.56 16.34 -12.23
CA GLY A 48 -2.32 16.82 -13.38
C GLY A 48 -2.73 15.71 -14.37
N ILE A 49 -2.75 14.46 -13.93
CA ILE A 49 -3.13 13.30 -14.76
C ILE A 49 -4.63 13.01 -14.64
N LYS A 50 -5.23 13.28 -13.49
CA LYS A 50 -6.67 13.11 -13.23
C LYS A 50 -7.31 14.45 -12.85
N GLU A 51 -8.58 14.62 -13.20
CA GLU A 51 -9.32 15.86 -12.92
C GLU A 51 -9.71 16.00 -11.45
N ASP A 52 -9.89 14.89 -10.73
CA ASP A 52 -10.19 14.88 -9.30
C ASP A 52 -9.46 13.78 -8.52
N GLY A 53 -9.23 14.05 -7.24
CA GLY A 53 -8.62 13.14 -6.27
C GLY A 53 -9.56 12.07 -5.72
N LYS A 54 -10.71 11.80 -6.38
CA LYS A 54 -11.77 10.97 -5.81
C LYS A 54 -11.65 9.49 -6.16
N CYS A 55 -12.02 8.66 -5.20
CA CYS A 55 -12.34 7.25 -5.38
C CYS A 55 -13.72 7.09 -6.00
N GLU A 56 -14.00 5.95 -6.61
CA GLU A 56 -15.34 5.59 -7.10
C GLU A 56 -16.40 5.55 -5.99
N CYS A 57 -15.99 5.35 -4.73
CA CYS A 57 -16.90 5.44 -3.60
C CYS A 57 -17.33 6.88 -3.26
N GLY A 58 -16.81 7.88 -3.98
CA GLY A 58 -17.09 9.31 -3.78
C GLY A 58 -16.21 10.01 -2.73
N GLY A 59 -15.43 9.26 -1.96
CA GLY A 59 -14.45 9.79 -1.01
C GLY A 59 -13.15 10.23 -1.68
N GLU A 60 -12.35 11.04 -1.00
CA GLU A 60 -10.98 11.34 -1.43
C GLU A 60 -10.14 10.06 -1.32
N GLN A 61 -9.42 9.72 -2.40
CA GLN A 61 -8.55 8.54 -2.43
C GLN A 61 -7.12 8.96 -2.09
N ASP A 62 -6.85 9.10 -0.81
CA ASP A 62 -5.49 9.20 -0.27
C ASP A 62 -4.95 7.81 0.10
N VAL A 63 -3.78 7.76 0.75
CA VAL A 63 -3.13 6.51 1.15
C VAL A 63 -3.96 5.74 2.18
N ASP A 64 -4.53 6.43 3.15
CA ASP A 64 -5.29 5.80 4.23
C ASP A 64 -6.63 5.28 3.71
N HIS A 65 -7.22 5.97 2.74
CA HIS A 65 -8.39 5.51 2.01
C HIS A 65 -8.18 4.14 1.34
N LEU A 66 -6.95 3.80 0.93
CA LEU A 66 -6.69 2.49 0.31
C LEU A 66 -6.92 1.31 1.25
N PHE A 67 -6.89 1.54 2.56
CA PHE A 67 -7.15 0.52 3.58
C PHE A 67 -8.55 0.63 4.20
N ALA A 68 -9.22 1.78 4.04
CA ALA A 68 -10.52 2.07 4.65
C ALA A 68 -11.66 2.31 3.64
N CYS A 69 -11.41 2.12 2.34
CA CYS A 69 -12.42 2.34 1.31
C CYS A 69 -13.63 1.42 1.54
N PRO A 70 -14.87 1.96 1.57
CA PRO A 70 -16.07 1.17 1.84
C PRO A 70 -16.42 0.18 0.72
N LEU A 71 -15.76 0.27 -0.44
CA LEU A 71 -15.90 -0.67 -1.55
C LEU A 71 -14.91 -1.84 -1.47
N LEU A 72 -14.02 -1.87 -0.48
CA LEU A 72 -13.13 -3.00 -0.29
C LEU A 72 -13.93 -4.28 0.02
N PRO A 73 -13.52 -5.44 -0.52
CA PRO A 73 -14.19 -6.70 -0.25
C PRO A 73 -13.98 -7.19 1.18
N ILE A 74 -12.96 -6.68 1.87
CA ILE A 74 -12.58 -7.08 3.22
C ILE A 74 -12.00 -5.90 4.01
N GLU A 75 -12.30 -5.86 5.30
CA GLU A 75 -11.66 -4.95 6.24
C GLU A 75 -10.30 -5.48 6.68
N CYS A 76 -9.24 -4.70 6.44
CA CYS A 76 -7.90 -4.96 6.92
C CYS A 76 -7.30 -3.66 7.42
N SER A 77 -6.87 -3.63 8.68
CA SER A 77 -6.18 -2.45 9.20
C SER A 77 -4.81 -2.31 8.52
N LYS A 78 -4.27 -1.10 8.51
CA LYS A 78 -2.94 -0.82 7.98
C LYS A 78 -1.86 -1.63 8.72
N GLU A 79 -2.01 -1.80 10.02
CA GLU A 79 -1.11 -2.60 10.86
C GLU A 79 -1.17 -4.08 10.50
N GLU A 80 -2.37 -4.64 10.26
CA GLU A 80 -2.55 -6.02 9.79
C GLU A 80 -1.94 -6.23 8.40
N PHE A 81 -2.05 -5.21 7.53
CA PHE A 81 -1.52 -5.24 6.18
C PHE A 81 0.02 -5.19 6.14
N LEU A 82 0.63 -4.41 7.04
CA LEU A 82 2.09 -4.18 7.10
C LEU A 82 2.85 -5.20 7.97
N THR A 83 2.22 -6.32 8.31
CA THR A 83 2.88 -7.38 9.09
C THR A 83 4.07 -8.00 8.35
N HIS A 84 4.95 -8.66 9.12
CA HIS A 84 6.14 -9.35 8.59
C HIS A 84 5.81 -10.59 7.74
N GLU A 85 4.58 -11.08 7.81
CA GLU A 85 4.06 -12.18 6.99
C GLU A 85 3.01 -11.64 6.02
N ILE A 86 2.81 -12.29 4.88
CA ILE A 86 1.74 -11.89 3.96
C ILE A 86 0.42 -12.53 4.42
N SER A 87 -0.60 -11.71 4.68
CA SER A 87 -1.94 -12.20 5.03
C SER A 87 -2.84 -12.33 3.80
N ASP A 88 -3.80 -13.25 3.85
CA ASP A 88 -4.81 -13.40 2.78
C ASP A 88 -5.64 -12.14 2.59
N LYS A 89 -5.87 -11.38 3.68
CA LYS A 89 -6.53 -10.07 3.61
C LYS A 89 -5.73 -9.08 2.77
N ALA A 90 -4.41 -9.01 3.00
CA ALA A 90 -3.53 -8.13 2.25
C ALA A 90 -3.49 -8.49 0.75
N ILE A 91 -3.51 -9.79 0.44
CA ILE A 91 -3.60 -10.27 -0.96
C ILE A 91 -4.92 -9.83 -1.60
N GLN A 92 -6.05 -9.96 -0.90
CA GLN A 92 -7.36 -9.55 -1.41
C GLN A 92 -7.45 -8.04 -1.67
N ILE A 93 -6.95 -7.22 -0.74
CA ILE A 93 -6.88 -5.77 -0.94
C ILE A 93 -5.99 -5.41 -2.13
N ALA A 94 -4.83 -6.05 -2.24
CA ALA A 94 -3.94 -5.83 -3.39
C ALA A 94 -4.58 -6.25 -4.71
N ALA A 95 -5.33 -7.35 -4.73
CA ALA A 95 -6.05 -7.80 -5.93
C ALA A 95 -7.15 -6.81 -6.34
N TYR A 96 -7.89 -6.28 -5.37
CA TYR A 96 -8.89 -5.25 -5.64
C TYR A 96 -8.28 -3.99 -6.27
N TRP A 97 -7.18 -3.48 -5.69
CA TRP A 97 -6.51 -2.29 -6.21
C TRP A 97 -5.70 -2.52 -7.49
N GLU A 98 -5.29 -3.76 -7.75
CA GLU A 98 -4.63 -4.14 -9.00
C GLU A 98 -5.56 -3.94 -10.20
N GLY A 99 -6.81 -4.38 -10.09
CA GLY A 99 -7.84 -4.16 -11.12
C GLY A 99 -8.17 -2.68 -11.35
N LYS A 100 -7.84 -1.80 -10.39
CA LYS A 100 -8.02 -0.34 -10.47
C LYS A 100 -6.74 0.41 -10.83
N GLY A 101 -5.63 -0.31 -11.00
CA GLY A 101 -4.38 0.25 -11.48
C GLY A 101 -3.67 1.17 -10.48
N ILE A 102 -3.78 0.95 -9.17
CA ILE A 102 -2.93 1.66 -8.20
C ILE A 102 -1.46 1.30 -8.37
#